data_AF-A0A2S9GRS4-F1
#
_entry.id   AF-A0A2S9GRS4-F1
#
_cell.length_a   1.000
_cell.length_b   1.000
_cell.length_c   1.000
_cell.angle_alpha   90.00
_cell.angle_beta   90.00
_cell.angle_gamma   90.00
#
_symmetry.space_group_name_H-M   'P 1'
#
loop_
_entity.id
_entity.type
_entity.pdbx_description
1 polymer ?
#
loop_
_entity_poly.entity_id
_entity_poly.type
_entity_poly.pdbx_seq_one_letter_code
_entity_poly.pdbx_strand_id
1 'polypeptide(L)' 'LPTLYDGDYVSTWKVLEEFKNEGRVRSIGVSNFQVAHLQRLADESETVPAVNQIEVHPYFANNEVRE' A
#
# COMPACT_ATOMS: atom_id res chain seq x y z
N LEU A 1 -3.95 -6.68 -8.38
CA LEU A 1 -2.65 -5.98 -8.44
C LEU A 1 -2.92 -4.48 -8.59
N PRO A 2 -2.11 -3.61 -7.97
CA PRO A 2 -2.39 -2.17 -7.88
C PRO A 2 -2.54 -1.45 -9.23
N THR A 3 -2.05 -2.03 -10.32
CA THR A 3 -2.09 -1.44 -11.67
C THR A 3 -3.14 -2.06 -12.59
N LEU A 4 -3.97 -3.00 -12.10
CA LEU A 4 -5.03 -3.59 -12.91
C LEU A 4 -6.28 -2.70 -12.95
N TYR A 5 -7.09 -2.90 -13.99
CA TYR A 5 -8.42 -2.28 -14.14
C TYR A 5 -8.42 -0.75 -14.31
N ASP A 6 -7.32 -0.17 -14.82
CA ASP A 6 -7.14 1.28 -14.97
C ASP A 6 -7.32 2.06 -13.65
N GLY A 7 -7.17 1.38 -12.52
CA GLY A 7 -7.38 1.95 -11.19
C GLY A 7 -6.20 2.79 -10.73
N ASP A 8 -6.48 4.00 -10.24
CA ASP A 8 -5.48 4.81 -9.53
C ASP A 8 -5.49 4.48 -8.03
N TYR A 9 -4.54 3.64 -7.62
CA TYR A 9 -4.41 3.24 -6.22
C TYR A 9 -4.07 4.41 -5.28
N VAL A 10 -3.50 5.52 -5.78
CA VAL A 10 -3.24 6.71 -4.97
C VAL A 10 -4.54 7.38 -4.58
N SER A 11 -5.47 7.58 -5.52
CA SER A 11 -6.82 8.09 -5.19
C SER A 11 -7.54 7.20 -4.17
N THR A 12 -7.42 5.88 -4.31
CA THR A 12 -8.02 4.92 -3.35
C THR A 12 -7.38 5.07 -1.97
N TRP A 13 -6.06 5.26 -1.91
CA TRP A 13 -5.35 5.45 -0.64
C TRP A 13 -5.80 6.71 0.09
N LYS A 14 -6.00 7.83 -0.62
CA LYS A 14 -6.49 9.08 -0.03
C LYS A 14 -7.86 8.91 0.65
N VAL A 15 -8.75 8.11 0.06
CA VAL A 15 -10.03 7.75 0.70
C VAL A 15 -9.82 6.92 1.98
N LEU A 16 -8.82 6.05 2.01
CA LEU A 16 -8.49 5.30 3.24
C LEU A 16 -7.89 6.22 4.31
N GLU A 17 -7.11 7.24 3.93
CA GLU A 17 -6.62 8.28 4.85
C GLU A 17 -7.77 9.07 5.47
N GLU A 18 -8.77 9.46 4.67
CA GLU A 18 -10.00 10.10 5.17
C GLU A 18 -10.69 9.22 6.22
N PHE A 19 -10.89 7.92 5.95
CA PHE A 19 -11.53 7.01 6.91
C PHE A 19 -10.75 6.87 8.21
N LYS A 20 -9.41 6.92 8.13
CA LYS A 20 -8.55 6.91 9.33
C LYS A 20 -8.67 8.23 10.11
N ASN A 21 -8.68 9.37 9.41
CA ASN A 21 -8.82 10.70 10.01
C ASN A 21 -10.20 10.90 10.66
N GLU A 22 -11.25 10.33 10.08
CA GLU A 22 -12.60 10.27 10.65
C GLU A 22 -12.71 9.29 11.84
N GLY A 23 -11.66 8.52 12.15
CA GLY A 23 -11.66 7.54 13.23
C GLY A 23 -12.49 6.28 12.94
N ARG A 24 -12.91 6.07 11.68
CA ARG A 24 -13.70 4.88 11.28
C ARG A 24 -12.87 3.61 11.26
N VAL A 25 -11.55 3.76 11.08
CA VAL A 25 -10.58 2.67 11.15
C VAL A 25 -9.37 3.12 11.97
N ARG A 26 -8.76 2.17 12.69
CA ARG A 26 -7.56 2.43 13.51
C ARG A 26 -6.29 2.55 12.67
N SER A 27 -6.18 1.72 11.64
CA SER A 27 -5.00 1.60 10.78
C SER A 27 -5.42 1.27 9.35
N ILE A 28 -4.58 1.66 8.40
CA ILE A 28 -4.73 1.37 6.97
C ILE A 28 -3.42 0.77 6.45
N GLY A 29 -3.51 -0.09 5.45
CA GLY A 29 -2.39 -0.82 4.87
C GLY A 29 -2.67 -1.21 3.42
N VAL A 30 -1.63 -1.67 2.73
CA VAL A 30 -1.71 -2.10 1.34
C VAL A 30 -1.42 -3.60 1.22
N SER A 31 -1.66 -4.17 0.04
CA SER A 31 -1.31 -5.55 -0.26
C SER A 31 -0.86 -5.69 -1.71
N ASN A 32 0.15 -6.53 -1.93
CA ASN A 32 0.77 -6.77 -3.24
C ASN A 32 1.41 -5.52 -3.85
N PHE A 33 1.90 -4.59 -3.02
CA PHE A 33 2.68 -3.43 -3.49
C PHE A 33 4.15 -3.84 -3.63
N GLN A 34 4.82 -3.24 -4.62
CA GLN A 34 6.26 -3.39 -4.89
C GLN A 34 6.92 -2.04 -4.61
N VAL A 35 8.26 -1.98 -4.55
CA VAL A 35 9.01 -0.76 -4.15
C VAL A 35 8.57 0.48 -4.93
N ALA A 36 8.43 0.39 -6.26
CA ALA A 36 7.98 1.51 -7.09
C ALA A 36 6.56 2.01 -6.74
N HIS A 37 5.65 1.10 -6.36
CA HIS A 37 4.30 1.48 -5.93
C HIS A 37 4.32 2.17 -4.55
N LEU A 38 5.15 1.67 -3.63
CA LEU A 38 5.32 2.26 -2.30
C LEU A 38 5.96 3.65 -2.38
N GLN A 39 6.95 3.82 -3.26
CA GLN A 39 7.58 5.12 -3.50
C GLN A 39 6.57 6.14 -4.03
N ARG A 40 5.80 5.77 -5.07
CA ARG A 40 4.75 6.64 -5.60
C ARG A 40 3.72 7.01 -4.53
N LEU A 41 3.33 6.05 -3.69
CA LEU A 41 2.42 6.30 -2.58
C LEU A 41 3.01 7.29 -1.57
N ALA A 42 4.28 7.13 -1.21
CA ALA A 42 4.99 8.01 -0.29
C ALA A 42 5.18 9.43 -0.86
N ASP A 43 5.35 9.57 -2.17
CA ASP A 43 5.49 10.86 -2.84
C ASP A 43 4.15 11.62 -2.97
N GLU A 44 3.03 10.90 -3.05
CA GLU A 44 1.71 11.46 -3.38
C GLU A 44 0.68 11.44 -2.23
N SER A 45 1.04 10.94 -1.04
CA SER A 45 0.15 10.86 0.14
C SER A 45 0.89 11.12 1.47
N GLU A 46 0.14 11.26 2.57
CA GLU A 46 0.70 11.70 3.86
C GLU A 46 0.97 10.54 4.82
N THR A 47 0.21 9.45 4.69
CA THR A 47 0.21 8.32 5.61
C THR A 47 1.01 7.16 5.03
N VAL A 48 2.10 6.80 5.72
CA VAL A 48 2.82 5.55 5.45
C VAL A 48 1.90 4.36 5.79
N PRO A 49 1.72 3.38 4.88
CA PRO A 49 0.95 2.18 5.17
C PRO A 49 1.48 1.45 6.39
N ALA A 50 0.59 1.05 7.31
CA ALA A 50 1.00 0.32 8.51
C ALA A 50 1.57 -1.07 8.17
N VAL A 51 1.10 -1.66 7.06
CA VAL A 51 1.54 -2.95 6.53
C VAL A 51 1.50 -2.93 5.01
N ASN A 52 2.38 -3.71 4.38
CA ASN A 52 2.24 -4.19 3.01
C ASN A 52 2.14 -5.72 3.05
N GLN A 53 0.94 -6.27 2.88
CA GLN A 53 0.75 -7.73 2.86
C GLN A 53 1.18 -8.29 1.50
N ILE A 54 2.31 -9.01 1.49
CA ILE A 54 2.97 -9.55 0.31
C ILE A 54 3.10 -11.08 0.37
N GLU A 55 3.25 -11.70 -0.80
CA GLU A 55 3.66 -13.09 -0.91
C GLU A 55 5.14 -13.23 -0.53
N VAL A 56 5.42 -14.07 0.46
CA VAL A 56 6.77 -14.44 0.91
C VAL A 56 6.75 -15.89 1.39
N HIS A 57 7.65 -16.71 0.88
CA HIS A 57 7.85 -18.11 1.29
C HIS A 57 9.24 -18.61 0.83
N PRO A 58 9.70 -19.82 1.22
CA PRO A 58 11.07 -20.28 0.89
C PRO A 58 11.42 -20.28 -0.61
N TYR A 59 10.44 -20.46 -1.49
CA TYR A 59 10.62 -20.39 -2.95
C TYR A 59 10.49 -18.98 -3.56
N PHE A 60 10.04 -18.00 -2.78
CA PHE A 60 9.91 -16.61 -3.22
C PHE A 60 10.12 -15.70 -2.00
N ALA A 61 11.38 -15.31 -1.78
CA ALA A 61 11.75 -14.53 -0.61
C ALA A 61 11.27 -13.07 -0.69
N ASN A 62 11.09 -12.55 -1.91
CA ASN A 62 10.59 -11.20 -2.20
C ASN A 62 11.39 -10.10 -1.47
N ASN A 63 12.72 -10.29 -1.36
CA ASN A 63 13.58 -9.48 -0.49
C ASN A 63 13.53 -7.98 -0.79
N GLU A 64 13.45 -7.58 -2.06
CA GLU A 64 13.47 -6.17 -2.47
C GLU A 64 12.38 -5.34 -1.81
N VAL A 65 11.18 -5.91 -1.57
CA VAL A 65 10.07 -5.22 -0.91
C VAL A 65 9.89 -5.63 0.55
N ARG A 66 10.57 -6.69 0.99
CA ARG A 66 10.49 -7.20 2.37
C ARG A 66 11.48 -6.50 3.31
N GLU A 67 12.61 -6.04 2.78
CA GLU A 67 13.74 -5.47 3.52
C GLU A 67 13.77 -3.93 3.42
#